data_AF-A0A429FL85-F1
#
_entry.id   AF-A0A429FL85-F1
#
_cell.length_a   1.000
_cell.length_b   1.000
_cell.length_c   1.000
_cell.angle_alpha   90.00
_cell.angle_beta   90.00
_cell.angle_gamma   90.00
#
_symmetry.space_group_name_H-M   'P 1'
#
loop_
_entity.id
_entity.type
_entity.pdbx_description
1 polymer ?
#
loop_
_entity_poly.entity_id
_entity_poly.type
_entity_poly.pdbx_seq_one_letter_code
_entity_poly.pdbx_strand_id
1 'polypeptide(L)'
;MPVAYPFGHGLSYTTFSYDDVDAVVRSDGAEPEVEVTVTVTNTGDRPGTETVQLYVTDPESTVSRPAQELRAFARVALEPGESSLVTFALGRRAFAFWSETLDRWVVEGGTFGLRVGASSRDIRLETAVALSGDDIALPLRSDSPAEDWLSHRDAGPWLREAVGDQGFGAILFDPHSGQMIRAIPLRRLSRFPGFPPERGADRRRGRTIRWAFAVRPHRLGERRVSRIAVPPCQAARGRSGHWAAGEGYAFWGCR
;
A
#
# COMPACT_ATOMS: atom_id res chain seq x y z
N MET A 1 -22.59 3.49 19.10
CA MET A 1 -23.23 2.76 20.22
C MET A 1 -22.37 2.87 21.48
N PRO A 2 -22.96 3.07 22.66
CA PRO A 2 -22.25 2.97 23.93
C PRO A 2 -21.78 1.52 24.19
N VAL A 3 -20.65 1.35 24.86
CA VAL A 3 -20.09 0.03 25.27
C VAL A 3 -19.64 0.12 26.73
N ALA A 4 -19.65 -0.99 27.46
CA ALA A 4 -19.25 -1.02 28.86
C ALA A 4 -17.75 -0.71 29.04
N TYR A 5 -16.90 -1.36 28.25
CA TYR A 5 -15.45 -1.13 28.22
C TYR A 5 -14.99 -1.14 26.76
N PRO A 6 -14.37 -0.06 26.27
CA PRO A 6 -13.90 0.00 24.88
C PRO A 6 -12.66 -0.86 24.66
N PHE A 7 -12.33 -1.08 23.38
CA PHE A 7 -11.11 -1.81 23.02
C PHE A 7 -9.88 -1.07 23.52
N GLY A 8 -8.91 -1.81 24.07
CA GLY A 8 -7.70 -1.23 24.66
C GLY A 8 -7.91 -0.50 25.98
N HIS A 9 -9.09 -0.60 26.61
CA HIS A 9 -9.33 0.02 27.91
C HIS A 9 -8.57 -0.70 29.02
N GLY A 10 -7.84 0.07 29.83
CA GLY A 10 -7.16 -0.39 31.02
C GLY A 10 -7.00 0.76 32.01
N LEU A 11 -7.13 0.46 33.29
CA LEU A 11 -6.84 1.41 34.37
C LEU A 11 -5.40 1.23 34.84
N SER A 12 -4.81 2.31 35.35
CA SER A 12 -3.49 2.33 35.94
C SER A 12 -3.55 2.84 37.39
N TYR A 13 -2.58 2.44 38.20
CA TYR A 13 -2.38 2.97 39.56
C TYR A 13 -1.65 4.32 39.59
N THR A 14 -1.25 4.83 38.41
CA THR A 14 -0.69 6.16 38.18
C THR A 14 -1.38 6.82 36.97
N THR A 15 -1.08 8.10 36.72
CA THR A 15 -1.60 8.87 35.59
C THR A 15 -0.50 9.18 34.58
N PHE A 16 -0.86 9.26 33.30
CA PHE A 16 0.07 9.61 32.23
C PHE A 16 -0.47 10.77 31.39
N SER A 17 0.39 11.70 30.98
CA SER A 17 0.10 12.71 29.94
C SER A 17 0.74 12.33 28.61
N TYR A 18 0.16 12.85 27.54
CA TYR A 18 0.58 12.62 26.16
C TYR A 18 0.72 13.99 25.53
N ASP A 19 1.90 14.30 25.01
CA ASP A 19 2.24 15.61 24.50
C ASP A 19 3.07 15.46 23.20
N ASP A 20 3.16 16.54 22.42
CA ASP A 20 4.04 16.64 21.23
C ASP A 20 3.92 15.48 20.21
N VAL A 21 2.71 15.23 19.70
CA VAL A 21 2.56 14.30 18.57
C VAL A 21 3.09 14.94 17.28
N ASP A 22 3.97 14.23 16.59
CA ASP A 22 4.45 14.60 15.26
C ASP A 22 4.40 13.40 14.32
N ALA A 23 4.25 13.69 13.02
CA ALA A 23 4.20 12.66 11.99
C ALA A 23 4.99 13.10 10.76
N VAL A 24 5.97 12.28 10.38
CA VAL A 24 6.87 12.54 9.25
C VAL A 24 6.70 11.45 8.21
N VAL A 25 6.33 11.85 7.00
CA VAL A 25 6.33 10.95 5.83
C VAL A 25 7.78 10.76 5.38
N ARG A 26 8.33 9.57 5.61
CA ARG A 26 9.69 9.16 5.22
C ARG A 26 9.74 8.76 3.74
N SER A 27 8.69 8.12 3.25
CA SER A 27 8.50 7.80 1.83
C SER A 27 7.01 7.84 1.47
N ASP A 28 6.72 8.16 0.21
CA ASP A 28 5.36 8.30 -0.33
C ASP A 28 5.18 7.46 -1.61
N GLY A 29 3.93 7.30 -2.05
CA GLY A 29 3.54 6.55 -3.24
C GLY A 29 3.14 5.13 -2.92
N ALA A 30 3.62 4.16 -3.70
CA ALA A 30 3.18 2.77 -3.63
C ALA A 30 3.62 2.03 -2.35
N GLU A 31 4.74 2.43 -1.73
CA GLU A 31 5.25 1.84 -0.49
C GLU A 31 5.51 2.96 0.53
N PRO A 32 4.44 3.57 1.10
CA PRO A 32 4.61 4.70 2.00
C PRO A 32 5.15 4.23 3.36
N GLU A 33 5.98 5.07 3.95
CA GLU A 33 6.53 4.91 5.29
C GLU A 33 6.33 6.21 6.07
N VAL A 34 5.64 6.11 7.21
CA VAL A 34 5.33 7.24 8.08
C VAL A 34 5.87 6.94 9.47
N GLU A 35 6.65 7.87 9.99
CA GLU A 35 7.13 7.83 11.37
C GLU A 35 6.25 8.73 12.23
N VAL A 36 5.75 8.21 13.34
CA VAL A 36 4.93 8.97 14.29
C VAL A 36 5.64 8.98 15.64
N THR A 37 5.82 10.15 16.22
CA THR A 37 6.43 10.32 17.54
C THR A 37 5.44 10.94 18.50
N VAL A 38 5.56 10.58 19.78
CA VAL A 38 4.76 11.16 20.87
C VAL A 38 5.55 11.12 22.17
N THR A 39 5.47 12.17 22.97
CA THR A 39 6.05 12.22 24.30
C THR A 39 5.02 11.74 25.31
N VAL A 40 5.41 10.78 26.15
CA VAL A 40 4.55 10.26 27.23
C VAL A 40 5.24 10.48 28.57
N THR A 41 4.51 11.07 29.52
CA THR A 41 5.03 11.41 30.85
C THR A 41 4.20 10.76 31.93
N ASN A 42 4.83 10.13 32.92
CA ASN A 42 4.15 9.69 34.14
C ASN A 42 3.93 10.89 35.06
N THR A 43 2.69 11.29 35.24
CA THR A 43 2.31 12.47 36.03
C THR A 43 1.83 12.14 37.43
N GLY A 44 1.78 10.86 37.81
CA GLY A 44 1.38 10.44 39.15
C GLY A 44 2.57 10.07 40.05
N ASP A 45 2.26 9.71 41.30
CA ASP A 45 3.25 9.49 42.36
C ASP A 45 3.79 8.05 42.43
N ARG A 46 3.45 7.19 41.47
CA ARG A 46 3.86 5.78 41.45
C ARG A 46 4.49 5.39 40.12
N PRO A 47 5.49 4.50 40.12
CA PRO A 47 5.97 3.89 38.88
C PRO A 47 4.82 3.14 38.21
N GLY A 48 4.78 3.21 36.90
CA GLY A 48 3.72 2.58 36.12
C GLY A 48 4.19 2.18 34.74
N THR A 49 3.34 1.44 34.05
CA THR A 49 3.55 1.12 32.64
C THR A 49 2.35 1.57 31.83
N GLU A 50 2.61 2.40 30.83
CA GLU A 50 1.60 2.87 29.89
C GLU A 50 1.65 2.09 28.59
N THR A 51 0.48 1.81 28.00
CA THR A 51 0.37 1.21 26.67
C THR A 51 -0.20 2.24 25.69
N VAL A 52 0.70 2.89 24.98
CA VAL A 52 0.41 3.92 23.96
C VAL A 52 -0.13 3.23 22.72
N GLN A 53 -1.29 3.65 22.22
CA GLN A 53 -1.97 3.04 21.08
C GLN A 53 -2.08 4.05 19.94
N LEU A 54 -1.67 3.66 18.74
CA LEU A 54 -1.75 4.44 17.51
C LEU A 54 -2.79 3.85 16.56
N TYR A 55 -3.80 4.65 16.27
CA TYR A 55 -4.91 4.34 15.37
C TYR A 55 -4.80 5.15 14.08
N VAL A 56 -5.20 4.54 12.97
CA VAL A 56 -5.32 5.20 11.66
C VAL A 56 -6.79 5.34 11.28
N THR A 57 -7.17 6.49 10.75
CA THR A 57 -8.49 6.77 10.20
C THR A 57 -8.36 7.18 8.73
N ASP A 58 -9.29 6.72 7.90
CA ASP A 58 -9.37 7.10 6.49
C ASP A 58 -10.77 7.67 6.21
N PRO A 59 -10.93 9.00 6.25
CA PRO A 59 -12.22 9.67 6.10
C PRO A 59 -12.72 9.72 4.65
N GLU A 60 -11.84 9.54 3.65
CA GLU A 60 -12.14 9.71 2.23
C GLU A 60 -12.15 8.38 1.45
N SER A 61 -12.07 7.25 2.16
CA SER A 61 -12.01 5.92 1.55
C SER A 61 -13.20 5.64 0.61
N THR A 62 -12.90 5.02 -0.54
CA THR A 62 -13.94 4.59 -1.48
C THR A 62 -14.72 3.37 -1.00
N VAL A 63 -14.18 2.64 -0.01
CA VAL A 63 -14.79 1.45 0.58
C VAL A 63 -15.23 1.71 2.01
N SER A 64 -16.22 0.94 2.48
CA SER A 64 -16.63 1.01 3.88
C SER A 64 -15.50 0.50 4.79
N ARG A 65 -14.92 1.41 5.57
CA ARG A 65 -13.87 1.11 6.55
C ARG A 65 -14.38 1.32 7.98
N PRO A 66 -13.78 0.65 8.97
CA PRO A 66 -13.98 1.00 10.37
C PRO A 66 -13.64 2.47 10.60
N ALA A 67 -14.31 3.12 11.57
CA ALA A 67 -14.07 4.52 11.90
C ALA A 67 -12.61 4.81 12.30
N GLN A 68 -11.91 3.80 12.84
CA GLN A 68 -10.48 3.81 13.10
C GLN A 68 -9.96 2.37 13.28
N GLU A 69 -8.68 2.15 13.01
CA GLU A 69 -8.03 0.84 13.09
C GLU A 69 -6.73 0.94 13.89
N LEU A 70 -6.52 0.07 14.88
CA LEU A 70 -5.24 0.03 15.62
C LEU A 70 -4.13 -0.45 14.69
N ARG A 71 -3.08 0.35 14.51
CA ARG A 71 -1.94 0.01 13.63
C ARG A 71 -0.64 -0.25 14.38
N ALA A 72 -0.43 0.39 15.52
CA ALA A 72 0.70 0.13 16.36
C ALA A 72 0.37 0.37 17.84
N PHE A 73 1.14 -0.25 18.72
CA PHE A 73 1.12 0.05 20.15
C PHE A 73 2.51 -0.15 20.74
N ALA A 74 2.81 0.60 21.80
CA ALA A 74 4.08 0.51 22.49
C ALA A 74 3.83 0.53 23.99
N ARG A 75 4.61 -0.26 24.72
CA ARG A 75 4.54 -0.35 26.18
C ARG A 75 5.77 0.36 26.75
N VAL A 76 5.56 1.34 27.61
CA VAL A 76 6.63 2.14 28.22
C VAL A 76 6.49 2.14 29.73
N ALA A 77 7.54 1.74 30.44
CA ALA A 77 7.61 1.84 31.90
C ALA A 77 8.26 3.17 32.26
N LEU A 78 7.66 3.90 33.19
CA LEU A 78 8.09 5.24 33.60
C LEU A 78 8.02 5.38 35.11
N GLU A 79 9.08 5.92 35.70
CA GLU A 79 9.08 6.42 37.08
C GLU A 79 8.24 7.69 37.22
N PRO A 80 7.79 8.08 38.44
CA PRO A 80 7.09 9.34 38.67
C PRO A 80 7.85 10.55 38.10
N GLY A 81 7.19 11.34 37.26
CA GLY A 81 7.77 12.52 36.60
C GLY A 81 8.68 12.22 35.40
N GLU A 82 8.90 10.95 35.06
CA GLU A 82 9.70 10.57 33.89
C GLU A 82 8.91 10.72 32.59
N SER A 83 9.58 11.23 31.56
CA SER A 83 9.08 11.34 30.19
C SER A 83 9.88 10.46 29.24
N SER A 84 9.19 9.85 28.27
CA SER A 84 9.80 9.05 27.22
C SER A 84 9.22 9.40 25.86
N LEU A 85 10.08 9.46 24.85
CA LEU A 85 9.68 9.61 23.45
C LEU A 85 9.37 8.23 22.87
N VAL A 86 8.13 8.03 22.44
CA VAL A 86 7.67 6.81 21.79
C VAL A 86 7.59 7.04 20.30
N THR A 87 8.22 6.15 19.52
CA THR A 87 8.27 6.23 18.05
C THR A 87 7.60 5.01 17.42
N PHE A 88 6.73 5.25 16.45
CA PHE A 88 6.04 4.23 15.66
C PHE A 88 6.45 4.35 14.19
N ALA A 89 6.77 3.22 13.56
CA ALA A 89 6.97 3.13 12.12
C ALA A 89 5.76 2.46 11.46
N LEU A 90 5.05 3.21 10.62
CA LEU A 90 3.91 2.74 9.86
C LEU A 90 4.31 2.53 8.40
N GLY A 91 4.35 1.27 7.96
CA GLY A 91 4.52 0.95 6.54
C GLY A 91 3.19 0.89 5.78
N ARG A 92 3.26 0.60 4.48
CA ARG A 92 2.13 0.45 3.55
C ARG A 92 0.87 -0.21 4.12
N ARG A 93 1.03 -1.29 4.89
CA ARG A 93 -0.09 -2.06 5.47
C ARG A 93 -0.95 -1.29 6.46
N ALA A 94 -0.43 -0.23 7.07
CA ALA A 94 -1.18 0.64 7.97
C ALA A 94 -2.24 1.47 7.23
N PHE A 95 -1.99 1.78 5.96
CA PHE A 95 -2.84 2.64 5.13
C PHE A 95 -3.66 1.83 4.11
N ALA A 96 -3.18 0.64 3.76
CA ALA A 96 -3.80 -0.19 2.74
C ALA A 96 -5.09 -0.90 3.21
N PHE A 97 -6.01 -1.07 2.26
CA PHE A 97 -7.16 -1.96 2.35
C PHE A 97 -7.09 -3.06 1.28
N TRP A 98 -7.92 -4.09 1.41
CA TRP A 98 -8.04 -5.15 0.40
C TRP A 98 -9.04 -4.73 -0.67
N SER A 99 -8.58 -4.58 -1.92
CA SER A 99 -9.46 -4.34 -3.07
C SER A 99 -9.87 -5.67 -3.68
N GLU A 100 -11.16 -6.03 -3.56
CA GLU A 100 -11.72 -7.21 -4.24
C GLU A 100 -11.62 -7.10 -5.76
N THR A 101 -11.72 -5.88 -6.30
CA THR A 101 -11.66 -5.64 -7.74
C THR A 101 -10.27 -5.90 -8.31
N LEU A 102 -9.22 -5.56 -7.55
CA LEU A 102 -7.82 -5.71 -7.95
C LEU A 102 -7.16 -6.98 -7.40
N ASP A 103 -7.86 -7.73 -6.53
CA ASP A 103 -7.36 -8.92 -5.82
C ASP A 103 -6.01 -8.68 -5.13
N ARG A 104 -5.84 -7.48 -4.56
CA ARG A 104 -4.59 -7.05 -3.90
C ARG A 104 -4.84 -5.97 -2.85
N TRP A 105 -3.83 -5.77 -2.01
CA TRP A 105 -3.77 -4.64 -1.08
C TRP A 105 -3.44 -3.35 -1.84
N VAL A 106 -4.20 -2.31 -1.57
CA VAL A 106 -4.13 -1.02 -2.25
C VAL A 106 -4.12 0.09 -1.20
N VAL A 107 -3.27 1.09 -1.42
CA VAL A 107 -3.31 2.36 -0.69
C VAL A 107 -3.98 3.38 -1.60
N GLU A 108 -5.11 3.93 -1.17
CA GLU A 108 -5.71 5.08 -1.84
C GLU A 108 -4.96 6.35 -1.43
N GLY A 109 -4.72 7.24 -2.40
CA GLY A 109 -4.19 8.56 -2.10
C GLY A 109 -5.24 9.40 -1.37
N GLY A 110 -4.82 10.17 -0.38
CA GLY A 110 -5.72 10.96 0.46
C GLY A 110 -5.09 11.36 1.78
N THR A 111 -5.92 11.96 2.64
CA THR A 111 -5.51 12.38 3.99
C THR A 111 -5.86 11.29 5.00
N PHE A 112 -4.84 10.75 5.66
CA PHE A 112 -5.00 9.77 6.74
C PHE A 112 -4.88 10.47 8.10
N GLY A 113 -5.86 10.26 8.97
CA GLY A 113 -5.80 10.70 10.36
C GLY A 113 -5.02 9.71 11.21
N LEU A 114 -4.19 10.24 12.10
CA LEU A 114 -3.34 9.51 13.04
C LEU A 114 -3.78 9.91 14.45
N ARG A 115 -4.28 8.93 15.21
CA ARG A 115 -4.83 9.16 16.55
C ARG A 115 -4.05 8.39 17.59
N VAL A 116 -3.52 9.10 18.58
CA VAL A 116 -2.78 8.50 19.69
C VAL A 116 -3.64 8.56 20.95
N GLY A 117 -3.76 7.43 21.62
CA GLY A 117 -4.58 7.31 22.82
C GLY A 117 -4.16 6.20 23.75
N ALA A 118 -4.79 6.16 24.92
CA ALA A 118 -4.66 5.08 25.90
C ALA A 118 -5.69 3.97 25.69
N SER A 119 -6.77 4.25 24.94
CA SER A 119 -7.75 3.25 24.48
C SER A 119 -8.44 3.71 23.21
N SER A 120 -9.22 2.84 22.57
CA SER A 120 -9.96 3.20 21.36
C SER A 120 -11.00 4.31 21.57
N ARG A 121 -11.32 4.69 22.81
CA ARG A 121 -12.23 5.82 23.13
C ARG A 121 -11.60 6.87 24.05
N ASP A 122 -10.33 6.71 24.38
CA ASP A 122 -9.51 7.70 25.12
C ASP A 122 -8.39 8.13 24.17
N ILE A 123 -8.78 8.91 23.15
CA ILE A 123 -7.86 9.53 22.18
C ILE A 123 -7.44 10.87 22.77
N ARG A 124 -6.13 11.09 22.84
CA ARG A 124 -5.55 12.24 23.54
C ARG A 124 -4.92 13.23 22.57
N LEU A 125 -4.33 12.70 21.49
CA LEU A 125 -3.70 13.52 20.45
C LEU A 125 -4.13 13.01 19.07
N GLU A 126 -4.28 13.95 18.14
CA GLU A 126 -4.60 13.66 16.74
C GLU A 126 -3.66 14.48 15.84
N THR A 127 -3.22 13.88 14.75
CA THR A 127 -2.53 14.55 13.64
C THR A 127 -2.95 13.90 12.32
N ALA A 128 -2.46 14.38 11.18
CA ALA A 128 -2.80 13.82 9.88
C ALA A 128 -1.61 13.87 8.93
N VAL A 129 -1.60 12.94 7.96
CA VAL A 129 -0.63 12.90 6.88
C VAL A 129 -1.35 12.72 5.54
N ALA A 130 -0.88 13.42 4.52
CA ALA A 130 -1.34 13.22 3.15
C ALA A 130 -0.39 12.23 2.45
N LEU A 131 -0.95 11.20 1.82
CA LEU A 131 -0.22 10.22 1.03
C LEU A 131 -0.75 10.22 -0.40
N SER A 132 0.14 10.05 -1.38
CA SER A 132 -0.24 9.96 -2.79
C SER A 132 -0.87 8.61 -3.15
N GLY A 133 -0.49 7.54 -2.43
CA GLY A 133 -1.03 6.19 -2.62
C GLY A 133 -0.59 5.48 -3.91
N ASP A 134 -1.28 4.39 -4.25
CA ASP A 134 -1.10 3.64 -5.48
C ASP A 134 -1.73 4.39 -6.69
N ASP A 135 -1.13 4.27 -7.86
CA ASP A 135 -1.81 4.56 -9.13
C ASP A 135 -2.83 3.44 -9.43
N ILE A 136 -4.09 3.66 -9.06
CA ILE A 136 -5.15 2.66 -9.16
C ILE A 136 -5.83 2.72 -10.53
N ALA A 137 -5.41 1.86 -11.45
CA ALA A 137 -6.17 1.55 -12.66
C ALA A 137 -7.02 0.29 -12.44
N LEU A 138 -8.35 0.42 -12.55
CA LEU A 138 -9.25 -0.75 -12.49
C LEU A 138 -8.99 -1.68 -13.68
N PRO A 139 -9.03 -3.00 -13.49
CA PRO A 139 -8.75 -3.94 -14.55
C PRO A 139 -9.88 -3.88 -15.59
N LEU A 140 -9.53 -3.62 -16.84
CA LEU A 140 -10.48 -3.59 -17.94
C LEU A 140 -11.07 -4.98 -18.16
N ARG A 141 -12.40 -5.06 -18.16
CA ARG A 141 -13.15 -6.28 -18.48
C ARG A 141 -13.86 -6.10 -19.81
N SER A 142 -14.23 -7.22 -20.44
CA SER A 142 -14.99 -7.20 -21.70
C SER A 142 -16.35 -6.49 -21.55
N ASP A 143 -16.90 -6.51 -20.34
CA ASP A 143 -18.14 -5.85 -19.97
C ASP A 143 -17.96 -4.43 -19.40
N SER A 144 -16.73 -3.95 -19.29
CA SER A 144 -16.46 -2.55 -18.95
C SER A 144 -16.97 -1.62 -20.07
N PRO A 145 -17.58 -0.48 -19.72
CA PRO A 145 -17.91 0.59 -20.66
C PRO A 145 -16.72 0.98 -21.54
N ALA A 146 -16.99 1.41 -22.77
CA ALA A 146 -15.93 1.91 -23.64
C ALA A 146 -15.22 3.15 -23.07
N GLU A 147 -15.89 3.95 -22.22
CA GLU A 147 -15.26 5.06 -21.48
C GLU A 147 -14.04 4.59 -20.66
N ASP A 148 -14.19 3.50 -19.90
CA ASP A 148 -13.12 2.95 -19.05
C ASP A 148 -11.93 2.54 -19.90
N TRP A 149 -12.19 1.90 -21.05
CA TRP A 149 -11.15 1.49 -21.99
C TRP A 149 -10.44 2.69 -22.63
N LEU A 150 -11.17 3.76 -22.98
CA LEU A 150 -10.61 4.98 -23.57
C LEU A 150 -9.81 5.81 -22.58
N SER A 151 -10.20 5.80 -21.31
CA SER A 151 -9.53 6.51 -20.22
C SER A 151 -8.32 5.74 -19.67
N HIS A 152 -8.22 4.43 -19.92
CA HIS A 152 -7.10 3.63 -19.48
C HIS A 152 -5.79 4.06 -20.17
N ARG A 153 -4.74 4.30 -19.38
CA ARG A 153 -3.43 4.79 -19.84
C ARG A 153 -2.85 3.98 -21.00
N ASP A 154 -2.82 2.65 -20.87
CA ASP A 154 -2.22 1.76 -21.88
C ASP A 154 -3.19 1.33 -23.00
N ALA A 155 -4.44 1.02 -22.67
CA ALA A 155 -5.43 0.51 -23.63
C ALA A 155 -6.13 1.61 -24.45
N GLY A 156 -6.24 2.82 -23.88
CA GLY A 156 -6.93 3.95 -24.51
C GLY A 156 -6.29 4.39 -25.84
N PRO A 157 -4.97 4.62 -25.92
CA PRO A 157 -4.30 4.94 -27.17
C PRO A 157 -4.52 3.88 -28.26
N TRP A 158 -4.46 2.60 -27.87
CA TRP A 158 -4.72 1.49 -28.79
C TRP A 158 -6.17 1.48 -29.30
N LEU A 159 -7.16 1.66 -28.42
CA LEU A 159 -8.56 1.64 -28.81
C LEU A 159 -8.89 2.81 -29.76
N ARG A 160 -8.33 4.00 -29.51
CA ARG A 160 -8.47 5.16 -30.39
C ARG A 160 -7.89 4.90 -31.77
N GLU A 161 -6.69 4.32 -31.83
CA GLU A 161 -6.06 3.94 -33.10
C GLU A 161 -6.87 2.88 -33.85
N ALA A 162 -7.38 1.87 -33.14
CA ALA A 162 -8.11 0.77 -33.75
C ALA A 162 -9.47 1.21 -34.31
N VAL A 163 -10.20 2.07 -33.58
CA VAL A 163 -11.50 2.57 -34.02
C VAL A 163 -11.34 3.65 -35.10
N GLY A 164 -10.26 4.44 -35.04
CA GLY A 164 -10.01 5.58 -35.92
C GLY A 164 -11.02 6.72 -35.72
N ASP A 165 -10.86 7.82 -36.46
CA ASP A 165 -11.70 9.02 -36.28
C ASP A 165 -12.93 9.07 -37.21
N GLN A 166 -13.13 8.05 -38.05
CA GLN A 166 -14.22 8.00 -39.03
C GLN A 166 -15.24 6.90 -38.72
N GLY A 167 -16.44 7.02 -39.31
CA GLY A 167 -17.50 6.03 -39.14
C GLY A 167 -17.94 5.91 -37.68
N PHE A 168 -17.77 4.71 -37.09
CA PHE A 168 -18.08 4.49 -35.68
C PHE A 168 -17.25 5.37 -34.74
N GLY A 169 -16.00 5.67 -35.11
CA GLY A 169 -15.12 6.54 -34.35
C GLY A 169 -15.59 7.99 -34.26
N ALA A 170 -16.13 8.54 -35.36
CA ALA A 170 -16.70 9.88 -35.37
C ALA A 170 -17.86 10.01 -34.37
N ILE A 171 -18.64 8.94 -34.21
CA ILE A 171 -19.76 8.90 -33.26
C ILE A 171 -19.25 8.65 -31.83
N LEU A 172 -18.31 7.71 -31.66
CA LEU A 172 -17.73 7.38 -30.35
C LEU A 172 -16.99 8.58 -29.75
N PHE A 173 -16.26 9.34 -30.55
CA PHE A 173 -15.45 10.47 -30.09
C PHE A 173 -16.21 11.80 -30.05
N ASP A 174 -17.45 11.86 -30.54
CA ASP A 174 -18.29 13.05 -30.48
C ASP A 174 -18.54 13.50 -29.02
N PRO A 175 -18.32 14.79 -28.68
CA PRO A 175 -18.47 15.28 -27.30
C PRO A 175 -19.89 15.19 -26.73
N HIS A 176 -20.93 15.20 -27.59
CA HIS A 176 -22.32 15.23 -27.13
C HIS A 176 -23.00 13.86 -27.29
N SER A 177 -22.92 13.29 -28.49
CA SER A 177 -23.55 12.02 -28.87
C SER A 177 -22.74 10.82 -28.39
N GLY A 178 -21.41 10.97 -28.27
CA GLY A 178 -20.50 9.89 -27.86
C GLY A 178 -20.66 9.48 -26.40
N GLN A 179 -21.10 10.39 -25.52
CA GLN A 179 -21.27 10.10 -24.09
C GLN A 179 -22.19 8.90 -23.84
N MET A 180 -23.32 8.82 -24.57
CA MET A 180 -24.26 7.71 -24.45
C MET A 180 -23.66 6.38 -24.92
N ILE A 181 -22.83 6.42 -25.98
CA ILE A 181 -22.23 5.23 -26.58
C ILE A 181 -21.04 4.74 -25.75
N ARG A 182 -20.27 5.64 -25.14
CA ARG A 182 -19.15 5.26 -24.26
C ARG A 182 -19.58 4.57 -22.97
N ALA A 183 -20.83 4.77 -22.54
CA ALA A 183 -21.45 4.02 -21.45
C ALA A 183 -21.78 2.55 -21.81
N ILE A 184 -21.77 2.20 -23.11
CA ILE A 184 -22.04 0.83 -23.57
C ILE A 184 -20.79 -0.04 -23.37
N PRO A 185 -20.93 -1.28 -22.85
CA PRO A 185 -19.83 -2.21 -22.74
C PRO A 185 -19.11 -2.48 -24.06
N LEU A 186 -17.78 -2.55 -24.04
CA LEU A 186 -16.98 -2.71 -25.26
C LEU A 186 -17.34 -4.00 -26.03
N ARG A 187 -17.66 -5.09 -25.33
CA ARG A 187 -18.14 -6.36 -25.95
C ARG A 187 -19.43 -6.22 -26.78
N ARG A 188 -20.26 -5.22 -26.49
CA ARG A 188 -21.47 -4.95 -27.28
C ARG A 188 -21.11 -4.10 -28.50
N LEU A 189 -20.23 -3.13 -28.32
CA LEU A 189 -19.72 -2.28 -29.40
C LEU A 189 -18.88 -3.08 -30.42
N SER A 190 -18.19 -4.13 -30.00
CA SER A 190 -17.44 -5.01 -30.91
C SER A 190 -18.31 -5.76 -31.92
N ARG A 191 -19.64 -5.79 -31.70
CA ARG A 191 -20.62 -6.38 -32.63
C ARG A 191 -21.22 -5.35 -33.58
N PHE A 192 -20.95 -4.05 -33.39
CA PHE A 192 -21.47 -3.02 -34.27
C PHE A 192 -20.71 -3.00 -35.60
N PRO A 193 -21.43 -2.81 -36.73
CA PRO A 193 -20.80 -2.64 -38.03
C PRO A 193 -19.81 -1.46 -38.02
N GLY A 194 -18.58 -1.70 -38.46
CA GLY A 194 -17.52 -0.68 -38.49
C GLY A 194 -16.64 -0.62 -37.24
N PHE A 195 -16.88 -1.44 -36.22
CA PHE A 195 -15.92 -1.64 -35.14
C PHE A 195 -14.73 -2.48 -35.65
N PRO A 196 -13.47 -2.15 -35.30
CA PRO A 196 -12.31 -2.93 -35.72
C PRO A 196 -12.48 -4.40 -35.29
N PRO A 197 -12.22 -5.38 -36.17
CA PRO A 197 -12.32 -6.78 -35.76
C PRO A 197 -11.41 -7.02 -34.57
N GLU A 198 -11.91 -7.70 -33.53
CA GLU A 198 -11.05 -8.33 -32.53
C GLU A 198 -9.98 -9.09 -33.32
N ARG A 199 -8.69 -8.78 -33.12
CA ARG A 199 -7.61 -9.50 -33.79
C ARG A 199 -7.63 -10.97 -33.35
N GLY A 200 -8.45 -11.78 -34.00
CA GLY A 200 -8.22 -13.20 -34.14
C GLY A 200 -6.96 -13.37 -34.98
N ALA A 201 -5.87 -13.77 -34.34
CA ALA A 201 -4.71 -14.41 -34.96
C ALA A 201 -4.21 -13.75 -36.27
N ASP A 202 -3.31 -12.76 -36.15
CA ASP A 202 -2.39 -12.47 -37.23
C ASP A 202 -1.48 -13.70 -37.45
N ARG A 203 -1.78 -14.48 -38.50
CA ARG A 203 -0.97 -15.62 -38.98
C ARG A 203 0.24 -15.19 -39.82
N ARG A 204 0.48 -13.88 -40.05
CA ARG A 204 1.56 -13.40 -40.94
C ARG A 204 2.81 -12.89 -40.22
N ARG A 205 2.83 -12.87 -38.89
CA ARG A 205 4.06 -12.82 -38.10
C ARG A 205 3.98 -13.95 -37.07
N GLY A 206 4.95 -14.86 -37.07
CA GLY A 206 4.99 -16.07 -36.23
C GLY A 206 5.10 -15.85 -34.71
N ARG A 207 4.35 -14.88 -34.16
CA ARG A 207 4.15 -14.65 -32.73
C ARG A 207 2.66 -14.46 -32.49
N THR A 208 1.99 -15.57 -32.19
CA THR A 208 0.68 -15.60 -31.56
C THR A 208 0.78 -14.92 -30.19
N ILE A 209 0.48 -13.62 -30.12
CA ILE A 209 0.15 -13.02 -28.82
C ILE A 209 -1.31 -13.38 -28.55
N ARG A 210 -1.48 -14.50 -27.85
CA ARG A 210 -2.75 -14.97 -27.35
C ARG A 210 -3.07 -14.16 -26.10
N TRP A 211 -3.78 -13.05 -26.24
CA TRP A 211 -4.44 -12.42 -25.10
C TRP A 211 -5.66 -13.26 -24.76
N ALA A 212 -5.43 -14.34 -24.02
CA ALA A 212 -6.51 -14.93 -23.25
C ALA A 212 -6.98 -13.84 -22.26
N PHE A 213 -8.28 -13.57 -22.23
CA PHE A 213 -8.93 -13.06 -21.02
C PHE A 213 -8.69 -14.12 -19.93
N ALA A 214 -7.51 -14.06 -19.31
CA ALA A 214 -7.06 -14.96 -18.27
C ALA A 214 -6.23 -14.12 -17.30
N VAL A 215 -6.87 -13.75 -16.21
CA VAL A 215 -6.21 -13.41 -14.95
C VAL A 215 -5.15 -14.49 -14.70
N ARG A 216 -3.87 -14.13 -14.75
CA ARG A 216 -2.81 -15.02 -14.27
C ARG A 216 -2.67 -14.83 -12.76
N PRO A 217 -2.80 -15.88 -11.94
CA PRO A 217 -2.36 -15.78 -10.56
C PRO A 217 -0.83 -15.69 -10.56
N HIS A 218 -0.31 -14.69 -9.86
CA HIS A 218 1.12 -14.46 -9.73
C HIS A 218 1.74 -15.60 -8.90
N ARG A 219 2.38 -16.59 -9.54
CA ARG A 219 3.22 -17.57 -8.83
C ARG A 219 4.50 -16.89 -8.37
N LEU A 220 4.72 -16.94 -7.06
CA LEU A 220 6.01 -16.68 -6.42
C LEU A 220 7.08 -17.65 -6.93
N GLY A 221 8.29 -17.10 -7.11
CA GLY A 221 9.56 -17.76 -6.81
C GLY A 221 10.03 -18.84 -7.76
N GLU A 222 10.93 -18.48 -8.68
CA GLU A 222 12.11 -19.28 -9.02
C GLU A 222 13.07 -18.42 -9.86
N ARG A 223 13.89 -17.60 -9.18
CA ARG A 223 15.07 -17.02 -9.82
C ARG A 223 16.15 -18.09 -9.88
N ARG A 224 16.42 -18.51 -11.12
CA ARG A 224 17.58 -19.28 -11.57
C ARG A 224 18.86 -18.64 -11.04
N VAL A 225 19.58 -19.37 -10.17
CA VAL A 225 20.93 -19.01 -9.73
C VAL A 225 21.89 -19.17 -10.91
N SER A 226 22.41 -18.05 -11.40
CA SER A 226 23.52 -18.05 -12.35
C SER A 226 24.79 -18.52 -11.62
N ARG A 227 25.30 -19.70 -12.00
CA ARG A 227 26.62 -20.19 -11.57
C ARG A 227 27.69 -19.17 -11.96
N ILE A 228 28.30 -18.52 -10.97
CA ILE A 228 29.61 -17.88 -11.10
C ILE A 228 30.65 -18.99 -10.94
N ALA A 229 31.53 -19.11 -11.93
CA ALA A 229 32.63 -20.07 -11.92
C ALA A 229 33.67 -19.66 -10.87
N VAL A 230 33.95 -20.57 -9.92
CA VAL A 230 35.05 -20.46 -8.96
C VAL A 230 36.24 -21.25 -9.53
N PRO A 231 37.44 -20.66 -9.66
CA PRO A 231 38.63 -21.42 -10.03
C PRO A 231 39.10 -22.31 -8.86
N PRO A 232 39.69 -23.50 -9.12
CA PRO A 232 40.03 -24.45 -8.07
C PRO A 232 41.18 -23.95 -7.18
N CYS A 233 40.94 -23.96 -5.86
CA CYS A 233 41.93 -23.72 -4.83
C CYS A 233 42.94 -24.87 -4.79
N GLN A 234 44.20 -24.57 -5.06
CA GLN A 234 45.31 -25.48 -4.78
C GLN A 234 45.53 -25.57 -3.27
N ALA A 235 45.65 -26.80 -2.78
CA ALA A 235 45.95 -27.11 -1.39
C ALA A 235 47.38 -26.66 -1.03
N ALA A 236 47.50 -25.77 -0.05
CA ALA A 236 48.76 -25.51 0.64
C ALA A 236 48.60 -25.85 2.14
N ARG A 237 49.45 -26.77 2.59
CA ARG A 237 49.54 -27.29 3.94
C ARG A 237 50.10 -26.23 4.90
N GLY A 238 49.58 -26.18 6.12
CA GLY A 238 50.43 -26.07 7.32
C GLY A 238 50.12 -24.97 8.34
N ARG A 239 50.01 -25.46 9.59
CA ARG A 239 50.32 -24.83 10.90
C ARG A 239 49.24 -24.03 11.63
N SER A 240 48.60 -24.77 12.55
CA SER A 240 48.33 -24.46 13.96
C SER A 240 48.55 -23.02 14.47
N GLY A 241 47.51 -22.49 15.10
CA GLY A 241 47.59 -21.39 16.07
C GLY A 241 46.23 -21.09 16.69
N HIS A 242 46.05 -21.45 17.97
CA HIS A 242 44.99 -21.00 18.88
C HIS A 242 44.88 -19.46 18.90
N TRP A 243 43.69 -18.89 19.18
CA TRP A 243 43.45 -17.80 20.16
C TRP A 243 41.93 -17.55 20.32
N ALA A 244 41.60 -16.94 21.47
CA ALA A 244 40.34 -16.95 22.18
C ALA A 244 39.41 -15.76 21.89
N ALA A 245 38.22 -15.81 22.52
CA ALA A 245 37.08 -14.91 22.43
C ALA A 245 37.35 -13.42 22.77
N GLY A 246 36.49 -12.55 22.23
CA GLY A 246 36.38 -11.13 22.61
C GLY A 246 35.31 -10.39 21.81
N GLU A 247 34.44 -9.67 22.52
CA GLU A 247 33.35 -8.81 22.05
C GLU A 247 33.81 -7.69 21.10
N GLY A 248 32.90 -7.17 20.26
CA GLY A 248 33.13 -5.89 19.59
C GLY A 248 32.36 -5.67 18.29
N TYR A 249 31.47 -4.68 18.30
CA TYR A 249 30.82 -4.05 17.15
C TYR A 249 31.82 -3.63 16.05
N ALA A 250 31.44 -3.77 14.77
CA ALA A 250 32.01 -2.98 13.69
C ALA A 250 31.07 -2.81 12.49
N PHE A 251 30.78 -1.53 12.22
CA PHE A 251 30.28 -0.95 10.97
C PHE A 251 31.03 -1.47 9.72
N TRP A 252 30.31 -1.69 8.62
CA TRP A 252 30.90 -1.72 7.28
C TRP A 252 30.03 -0.95 6.29
N GLY A 253 30.54 0.20 5.83
CA GLY A 253 30.19 0.80 4.55
C GLY A 253 31.19 0.30 3.50
N CYS A 254 30.72 -0.01 2.29
CA CYS A 254 31.57 -0.44 1.18
C CYS A 254 31.78 0.70 0.17
N ARG A 255 33.05 0.89 -0.18
CA ARG A 255 33.55 1.51 -1.41
C ARG A 255 33.25 0.63 -2.62
#